data_AF-A0A3N1TMF5-F1
#
_entry.id   AF-A0A3N1TMF5-F1
#
_cell.length_a   1.000
_cell.length_b   1.000
_cell.length_c   1.000
_cell.angle_alpha   90.00
_cell.angle_beta   90.00
_cell.angle_gamma   90.00
#
_symmetry.space_group_name_H-M   'P 1'
#
loop_
_entity.id
_entity.type
_entity.pdbx_description
1 polymer ?
#
loop_
_entity_poly.entity_id
_entity_poly.type
_entity_poly.pdbx_seq_one_letter_code
_entity_poly.pdbx_strand_id
1 'polypeptide(L)'
;MPQFCGVTVRISDNKDMNVPPAPRAETLRDRYRRRLPHRLEELDGPVHGAVDLPLHIVWSGRTNYSLDRPKSCMTLYRTVLAEGMREDLAVFLNRRLLLEQWPVLRRLISPHLRDAWEDAFPELVRSAPSAGTAA
;
A
#
# COMPACT_ATOMS: atom_id res chain seq x y z
N MET A 1 5.62 -55.74 15.89
CA MET A 1 6.38 -55.09 14.80
C MET A 1 6.05 -55.77 13.47
N PRO A 2 5.38 -55.06 12.56
CA PRO A 2 5.43 -55.35 11.11
C PRO A 2 5.85 -54.08 10.33
N GLN A 3 6.95 -54.11 9.56
CA GLN A 3 7.02 -54.41 8.12
C GLN A 3 6.47 -53.26 7.25
N PHE A 4 7.35 -52.30 6.94
CA PHE A 4 7.13 -51.30 5.90
C PHE A 4 7.21 -51.97 4.53
N CYS A 5 6.07 -52.05 3.83
CA CYS A 5 6.03 -52.34 2.40
C CYS A 5 6.03 -51.00 1.64
N GLY A 6 7.07 -50.79 0.83
CA GLY A 6 7.27 -49.56 0.07
C GLY A 6 6.19 -49.38 -0.99
N VAL A 7 5.57 -48.20 -1.02
CA VAL A 7 4.79 -47.72 -2.17
C VAL A 7 5.64 -46.72 -2.92
N THR A 8 6.06 -47.12 -4.12
CA THR A 8 6.58 -46.24 -5.15
C THR A 8 5.46 -45.30 -5.61
N VAL A 9 5.51 -44.03 -5.20
CA VAL A 9 4.70 -42.99 -5.85
C VAL A 9 5.26 -42.81 -7.26
N ARG A 10 4.51 -43.30 -8.24
CA ARG A 10 4.67 -42.83 -9.62
C ARG A 10 4.09 -41.43 -9.67
N ILE A 11 4.94 -40.45 -9.92
CA ILE A 11 4.53 -39.11 -10.31
C ILE A 11 3.88 -39.26 -11.69
N SER A 12 2.57 -39.51 -11.71
CA SER A 12 1.77 -39.26 -12.91
C SER A 12 1.43 -37.78 -12.92
N ASP A 13 1.77 -37.17 -14.04
CA ASP A 13 1.46 -35.83 -14.47
C ASP A 13 -0.04 -35.54 -14.26
N ASN A 14 -0.38 -34.80 -13.20
CA ASN A 14 -1.77 -34.43 -12.93
C ASN A 14 -2.06 -33.03 -13.50
N LYS A 15 -2.15 -32.97 -14.82
CA LYS A 15 -2.55 -31.79 -15.62
C LYS A 15 -4.07 -31.55 -15.64
N ASP A 16 -4.77 -31.67 -14.51
CA ASP A 16 -6.18 -31.26 -14.45
C ASP A 16 -6.69 -31.00 -13.02
N MET A 17 -5.90 -30.35 -12.17
CA MET A 17 -6.45 -29.73 -10.95
C MET A 17 -6.68 -28.25 -11.22
N ASN A 18 -7.79 -27.94 -11.90
CA ASN A 18 -8.46 -26.66 -11.74
C ASN A 18 -9.00 -26.58 -10.30
N VAL A 19 -8.11 -26.33 -9.34
CA VAL A 19 -8.48 -25.84 -8.02
C VAL A 19 -8.87 -24.37 -8.22
N PRO A 20 -10.16 -23.98 -8.12
CA PRO A 20 -10.46 -22.56 -8.01
C PRO A 20 -9.70 -22.04 -6.79
N PRO A 21 -8.94 -20.92 -6.91
CA PRO A 21 -8.24 -20.38 -5.75
C PRO A 21 -9.26 -20.19 -4.63
N ALA A 22 -8.95 -20.71 -3.45
CA ALA A 22 -9.85 -20.59 -2.30
C ALA A 22 -10.31 -19.12 -2.15
N PRO A 23 -11.52 -18.84 -1.65
CA PRO A 23 -12.03 -17.48 -1.40
C PRO A 23 -11.20 -16.65 -0.39
N ARG A 24 -10.03 -17.17 0.05
CA ARG A 24 -9.03 -16.52 0.90
C ARG A 24 -7.80 -16.00 0.14
N ALA A 25 -7.60 -16.34 -1.13
CA ALA A 25 -6.49 -15.82 -1.94
C ALA A 25 -6.88 -14.49 -2.60
N GLU A 26 -7.34 -13.54 -1.79
CA GLU A 26 -7.46 -12.19 -2.28
C GLU A 26 -6.04 -11.66 -2.59
N THR A 27 -5.85 -11.16 -3.81
CA THR A 27 -4.55 -10.56 -4.16
C THR A 27 -4.36 -9.33 -3.29
N LEU A 28 -3.16 -9.14 -2.72
CA LEU A 28 -2.84 -7.98 -1.87
C LEU A 28 -3.19 -6.63 -2.54
N ARG A 29 -3.12 -6.58 -3.88
CA ARG A 29 -3.56 -5.45 -4.70
C ARG A 29 -5.06 -5.14 -4.55
N ASP A 30 -5.92 -6.16 -4.54
CA ASP A 30 -7.37 -5.99 -4.38
C ASP A 30 -7.70 -5.43 -2.98
N ARG A 31 -6.98 -5.90 -1.96
CA ARG A 31 -7.10 -5.39 -0.59
C ARG A 31 -6.84 -3.90 -0.51
N TYR A 32 -5.79 -3.43 -1.17
CA TYR A 32 -5.48 -2.02 -1.25
C TYR A 32 -6.52 -1.27 -2.08
N ARG A 33 -6.93 -1.80 -3.23
CA ARG A 33 -7.91 -1.18 -4.13
C ARG A 33 -9.23 -0.85 -3.42
N ARG A 34 -9.74 -1.76 -2.58
CA ARG A 34 -11.01 -1.54 -1.86
C ARG A 34 -10.96 -0.42 -0.82
N ARG A 35 -9.76 -0.09 -0.32
CA ARG A 35 -9.56 0.98 0.67
C ARG A 35 -9.36 2.34 0.04
N LEU A 36 -9.09 2.41 -1.27
CA LEU A 36 -8.84 3.69 -1.94
C LEU A 36 -10.08 4.60 -1.84
N PRO A 37 -9.89 5.93 -1.74
CA PRO A 37 -10.97 6.87 -1.97
C PRO A 37 -11.48 6.74 -3.42
N HIS A 38 -12.67 7.28 -3.71
CA HIS A 38 -13.17 7.28 -5.08
C HIS A 38 -12.40 8.27 -5.96
N ARG A 39 -11.89 9.35 -5.36
CA ARG A 39 -11.15 10.42 -6.01
C ARG A 39 -10.03 10.94 -5.13
N LEU A 40 -8.97 11.44 -5.76
CA LEU A 40 -7.83 12.01 -5.04
C LEU A 40 -8.21 13.33 -4.33
N GLU A 41 -9.25 14.03 -4.80
CA GLU A 41 -9.77 15.25 -4.16
C GLU A 41 -10.41 15.01 -2.79
N GLU A 42 -10.77 13.78 -2.45
CA GLU A 42 -11.31 13.44 -1.12
C GLU A 42 -10.22 13.43 -0.02
N LEU A 43 -8.95 13.54 -0.42
CA LEU A 43 -7.81 13.62 0.50
C LEU A 43 -7.65 15.06 1.01
N ASP A 44 -8.38 15.39 2.07
CA ASP A 44 -8.44 16.72 2.68
C ASP A 44 -7.71 16.80 4.04
N GLY A 45 -6.78 15.88 4.27
CA GLY A 45 -5.99 15.84 5.48
C GLY A 45 -5.14 17.11 5.71
N PRO A 46 -4.61 17.27 6.93
CA PRO A 46 -3.82 18.42 7.31
C PRO A 46 -2.58 18.58 6.42
N VAL A 47 -2.18 19.83 6.19
CA VAL A 47 -1.01 20.19 5.36
C VAL A 47 0.22 20.61 6.15
N HIS A 48 0.03 21.03 7.40
CA HIS A 48 1.07 21.54 8.30
C HIS A 48 0.74 21.20 9.74
N GLY A 49 1.69 21.37 10.64
CA GLY A 49 1.51 21.14 12.07
C GLY A 49 1.74 19.68 12.49
N ALA A 50 1.32 19.37 13.71
CA ALA A 50 1.41 18.04 14.29
C ALA A 50 0.11 17.26 14.08
N VAL A 51 0.25 15.99 13.73
CA VAL A 51 -0.83 15.02 13.52
C VAL A 51 -0.58 13.84 14.44
N ASP A 52 -1.62 13.43 15.16
CA ASP A 52 -1.60 12.22 15.95
C ASP A 52 -2.33 11.11 15.21
N LEU A 53 -1.63 10.01 14.91
CA LEU A 53 -2.21 8.84 14.27
C LEU A 53 -2.81 7.90 15.31
N PRO A 54 -4.04 7.43 15.11
CA PRO A 54 -4.68 6.48 16.01
C PRO A 54 -3.97 5.12 15.99
N LEU A 55 -4.04 4.40 17.12
CA LEU A 55 -3.29 3.17 17.36
C LEU A 55 -3.61 2.02 16.40
N HIS A 56 -4.78 2.03 15.75
CA HIS A 56 -5.10 1.02 14.73
C HIS A 56 -4.24 1.20 13.46
N ILE A 57 -3.68 2.39 13.24
CA ILE A 57 -2.77 2.69 12.14
C ILE A 57 -1.32 2.52 12.58
N VAL A 58 -0.95 2.93 13.81
CA VAL A 58 0.43 2.89 14.30
C VAL A 58 0.66 1.80 15.34
N TRP A 59 1.50 0.83 14.98
CA TRP A 59 1.83 -0.32 15.83
C TRP A 59 3.13 -0.09 16.65
N SER A 60 3.82 1.03 16.43
CA SER A 60 5.16 1.30 16.99
C SER A 60 5.16 2.28 18.17
N GLY A 61 3.99 2.59 18.75
CA GLY A 61 3.85 3.46 19.93
C GLY A 61 4.10 4.95 19.70
N ARG A 62 4.79 5.35 18.63
CA ARG A 62 4.88 6.76 18.22
C ARG A 62 3.65 7.14 17.39
N THR A 63 2.77 7.94 17.97
CA THR A 63 1.54 8.42 17.33
C THR A 63 1.70 9.83 16.75
N ASN A 64 2.59 10.66 17.29
CA ASN A 64 2.75 12.05 16.88
C ASN A 64 3.77 12.23 15.74
N TYR A 65 3.33 12.91 14.68
CA TYR A 65 4.13 13.24 13.51
C TYR A 65 3.96 14.72 13.16
N SER A 66 5.05 15.41 12.83
CA SER A 66 5.01 16.77 12.31
C SER A 66 5.07 16.76 10.78
N LEU A 67 4.12 17.45 10.13
CA LEU A 67 4.09 17.65 8.69
C LEU A 67 5.12 18.70 8.22
N ASP A 68 5.53 19.60 9.12
CA ASP A 68 6.55 20.61 8.85
C ASP A 68 7.97 20.03 8.77
N ARG A 69 8.14 18.77 9.18
CA ARG A 69 9.42 18.05 9.08
C ARG A 69 9.35 17.02 7.96
N PRO A 70 10.10 17.16 6.85
CA PRO A 70 10.00 16.28 5.68
C PRO A 70 10.10 14.79 6.00
N LYS A 71 11.05 14.38 6.86
CA LYS A 71 11.22 12.98 7.27
C LYS A 71 10.03 12.45 8.09
N SER A 72 9.42 13.31 8.90
CA SER A 72 8.27 12.93 9.73
C SER A 72 7.01 12.83 8.89
N CYS A 73 6.77 13.83 8.02
CA CYS A 73 5.69 13.81 7.03
C CYS A 73 5.76 12.56 6.14
N MET A 74 6.94 12.24 5.61
CA MET A 74 7.19 11.03 4.82
C MET A 74 6.82 9.75 5.59
N THR A 75 7.20 9.66 6.87
CA THR A 75 6.85 8.49 7.69
C THR A 75 5.34 8.39 7.90
N LEU A 76 4.66 9.50 8.21
CA LEU A 76 3.20 9.52 8.36
C LEU A 76 2.51 9.01 7.09
N TYR A 77 2.88 9.54 5.93
CA TYR A 77 2.26 9.17 4.65
C TYR A 77 2.48 7.69 4.34
N ARG A 78 3.70 7.17 4.55
CA ARG A 78 3.99 5.74 4.36
C ARG A 78 3.13 4.85 5.27
N THR A 79 3.00 5.22 6.54
CA THR A 79 2.25 4.45 7.52
C THR A 79 0.76 4.45 7.20
N VAL A 80 0.17 5.61 6.91
CA VAL A 80 -1.25 5.74 6.54
C VAL A 80 -1.55 5.00 5.24
N LEU A 81 -0.68 5.07 4.23
CA LEU A 81 -0.87 4.33 2.97
C LEU A 81 -0.82 2.80 3.15
N ALA A 82 0.01 2.31 4.07
CA ALA A 82 0.17 0.88 4.31
C ALA A 82 -0.96 0.30 5.18
N GLU A 83 -1.34 1.01 6.24
CA GLU A 83 -2.22 0.48 7.29
C GLU A 83 -3.63 1.06 7.27
N GLY A 84 -3.79 2.29 6.78
CA GLY A 84 -5.04 3.04 6.81
C GLY A 84 -6.17 2.40 6.01
N MET A 85 -7.39 2.59 6.51
CA MET A 85 -8.63 2.35 5.79
C MET A 85 -9.06 3.62 5.05
N ARG A 86 -10.08 3.53 4.19
CA ARG A 86 -10.55 4.66 3.36
C ARG A 86 -10.74 5.97 4.14
N GLU A 87 -11.36 5.87 5.30
CA GLU A 87 -11.67 7.00 6.17
C GLU A 87 -10.38 7.62 6.71
N ASP A 88 -9.42 6.79 7.14
CA ASP A 88 -8.10 7.25 7.58
C ASP A 88 -7.33 7.95 6.44
N LEU A 89 -7.41 7.42 5.21
CA LEU A 89 -6.76 8.04 4.06
C LEU A 89 -7.29 9.47 3.84
N ALA A 90 -8.62 9.64 3.85
CA ALA A 90 -9.26 10.94 3.66
C ALA A 90 -8.92 11.94 4.77
N VAL A 91 -8.83 11.47 6.01
CA VAL A 91 -8.56 12.32 7.19
C VAL A 91 -7.09 12.70 7.32
N PHE A 92 -6.15 11.82 6.96
CA PHE A 92 -4.72 12.03 7.25
C PHE A 92 -3.88 12.39 6.03
N LEU A 93 -4.32 12.09 4.81
CA LEU A 93 -3.59 12.44 3.60
C LEU A 93 -4.18 13.68 2.96
N ASN A 94 -3.31 14.55 2.47
CA ASN A 94 -3.68 15.66 1.63
C ASN A 94 -3.27 15.38 0.19
N ARG A 95 -4.18 15.63 -0.76
CA ARG A 95 -3.92 15.44 -2.20
C ARG A 95 -2.62 16.08 -2.66
N ARG A 96 -2.40 17.35 -2.33
CA ARG A 96 -1.25 18.14 -2.80
C ARG A 96 0.06 17.56 -2.28
N LEU A 97 0.12 17.32 -0.97
CA LEU A 97 1.30 16.74 -0.33
C LEU A 97 1.56 15.31 -0.80
N LEU A 98 0.51 14.53 -1.07
CA LEU A 98 0.65 13.17 -1.60
C LEU A 98 1.29 13.22 -2.99
N LEU A 99 0.82 14.10 -3.89
CA LEU A 99 1.39 14.27 -5.23
C LEU A 99 2.86 14.71 -5.16
N GLU A 100 3.19 15.66 -4.29
CA GLU A 100 4.56 16.14 -4.08
C GLU A 100 5.51 15.04 -3.56
N GLN A 101 5.02 14.18 -2.66
CA GLN A 101 5.83 13.14 -2.03
C GLN A 101 5.84 11.80 -2.77
N TRP A 102 4.83 11.55 -3.63
CA TRP A 102 4.68 10.31 -4.40
C TRP A 102 5.96 9.81 -5.09
N PRO A 103 6.78 10.68 -5.72
CA PRO A 103 8.02 10.27 -6.38
C PRO A 103 9.00 9.52 -5.48
N VAL A 104 9.04 9.87 -4.20
CA VAL A 104 9.88 9.23 -3.19
C VAL A 104 9.10 8.09 -2.54
N LEU A 105 7.85 8.34 -2.14
CA LEU A 105 6.98 7.34 -1.50
C LEU A 105 6.86 6.05 -2.30
N ARG A 106 6.64 6.13 -3.61
CA ARG A 106 6.44 4.96 -4.48
C ARG A 106 7.61 3.97 -4.42
N ARG A 107 8.83 4.46 -4.18
CA ARG A 107 10.05 3.64 -4.03
C ARG A 107 10.16 2.95 -2.66
N LEU A 108 9.38 3.42 -1.69
CA LEU A 108 9.46 3.05 -0.27
C LEU A 108 8.26 2.20 0.20
N ILE A 109 7.34 1.89 -0.70
CA ILE A 109 6.13 1.11 -0.45
C ILE A 109 6.10 -0.18 -1.27
N SER A 110 5.27 -1.13 -0.85
CA SER A 110 5.06 -2.40 -1.55
C SER A 110 4.62 -2.19 -3.01
N PRO A 111 5.10 -2.99 -3.98
CA PRO A 111 4.67 -2.89 -5.36
C PRO A 111 3.15 -3.01 -5.51
N HIS A 112 2.50 -3.92 -4.78
CA HIS A 112 1.04 -4.07 -4.85
C HIS A 112 0.25 -2.84 -4.40
N LEU A 113 0.78 -2.10 -3.41
CA LEU A 113 0.19 -0.83 -2.96
C LEU A 113 0.40 0.25 -4.02
N ARG A 114 1.61 0.35 -4.57
CA ARG A 114 1.93 1.28 -5.65
C ARG A 114 1.02 1.05 -6.86
N ASP A 115 0.94 -0.19 -7.36
CA ASP A 115 0.10 -0.57 -8.50
C ASP A 115 -1.38 -0.31 -8.25
N ALA A 116 -1.87 -0.45 -7.01
CA ALA A 116 -3.26 -0.14 -6.69
C ALA A 116 -3.54 1.37 -6.79
N TRP A 117 -2.63 2.20 -6.26
CA TRP A 117 -2.77 3.66 -6.28
C TRP A 117 -2.52 4.28 -7.65
N GLU A 118 -1.49 3.85 -8.39
CA GLU A 118 -1.17 4.40 -9.72
C GLU A 118 -2.21 4.00 -10.77
N ASP A 119 -2.82 2.82 -10.66
CA ASP A 119 -3.93 2.38 -11.53
C ASP A 119 -5.24 3.16 -11.26
N ALA A 120 -5.49 3.51 -9.99
CA ALA A 120 -6.68 4.27 -9.62
C ALA A 120 -6.53 5.78 -9.88
N PHE A 121 -5.33 6.33 -9.71
CA PHE A 121 -5.06 7.76 -9.75
C PHE A 121 -3.92 8.08 -10.73
N PRO A 122 -4.23 8.33 -12.01
CA PRO A 122 -3.20 8.65 -13.01
C PRO A 122 -2.46 9.96 -12.71
N GLU A 123 -3.00 10.85 -11.86
CA GLU A 123 -2.29 12.04 -11.39
C GLU A 123 -0.97 11.69 -10.67
N LEU A 124 -0.91 10.57 -9.95
CA LEU A 124 0.28 10.16 -9.20
C LEU A 124 1.44 9.79 -10.12
N VAL A 125 1.14 9.18 -11.27
CA VAL A 125 2.13 8.86 -12.30
C VAL A 125 2.62 10.14 -12.98
N ARG A 126 1.70 11.08 -13.28
CA ARG A 126 2.03 12.39 -13.89
C ARG A 126 2.85 13.30 -12.98
N SER A 127 2.65 13.19 -11.66
CA SER A 127 3.39 13.93 -10.63
C SER A 127 4.81 13.40 -10.41
N ALA A 128 5.17 12.25 -11.00
CA ALA A 128 6.56 11.82 -11.00
C ALA A 128 7.42 12.92 -11.66
N PRO A 129 8.50 13.41 -11.01
CA PRO A 129 9.40 14.34 -11.63
C PRO A 129 9.89 13.67 -12.89
N SER A 130 9.69 14.34 -14.03
CA SER A 130 10.49 14.07 -15.21
C SER A 130 11.94 14.02 -14.74
N ALA A 131 12.55 12.84 -14.83
CA ALA A 131 13.97 12.66 -14.51
C ALA A 131 14.74 13.77 -15.25
N GLY A 132 15.61 14.46 -14.51
CA GLY A 132 16.09 15.79 -14.87
C GLY A 132 16.66 15.92 -16.27
N THR A 133 16.38 17.08 -16.88
CA THR A 133 17.24 17.67 -17.90
C THR A 133 18.57 17.99 -17.22
N ALA A 134 19.54 17.08 -17.35
CA ALA A 134 20.94 17.41 -17.16
C ALA A 134 21.36 18.29 -18.35
N ALA A 135 21.79 19.52 -18.05
CA ALA A 135 22.47 20.42 -18.96
C ALA A 135 23.97 20.12 -18.98
#